data_AF-E3KS55-F1
#
_entry.id   AF-E3KS55-F1
#
_cell.length_a   1.000
_cell.length_b   1.000
_cell.length_c   1.000
_cell.angle_alpha   90.00
_cell.angle_beta   90.00
_cell.angle_gamma   90.00
#
_symmetry.space_group_name_H-M   'P 1'
#
loop_
_entity.id
_entity.type
_entity.pdbx_description
1 polymer ?
#
loop_
_entity_poly.entity_id
_entity_poly.type
_entity_poly.pdbx_seq_one_letter_code
_entity_poly.pdbx_strand_id
1 'polypeptide(L)'
;MLQDSIIRRTGGQFGAQENKKPTLNYEASKSLLPSNFPVERGQFGASMQDPAWEEEKHLSDEENDTMSDKETEIDENDPYVLDLPQDSCATLSERARKTLKQTLFLSKSYFTSSKPFLLRMSQKKKNIPFSIELQTFASSKTVIVTAGGCAKKVLFLVQFHPHDSSDPTFNHLSELIEDLYIMSNHRSNLKNKNKISGRMSGIGFRGGYEKGKSAGSYAVRKDLKPSQLELETNLQNKLPRHNQFIADRFRHFSEEAVAKNKQAMKEFGIPSWSDEAWESYKNDPTPLCSNVIVTSNDFSNKPHCDKDKNIFTYGIFSYIDRSTGTPILPPSSTRGHGIRFPDYDCNINFGTTPGIIEVLWKSNDICHHTIGPPEELKSTKKSTHFGCSFQISHRLVARALKLKCLPEEEKKKRTMTREERSKKK
;
A
#
# COMPACT_ATOMS: atom_id res chain seq x y z
N MET A 1 -8.07 -46.63 -28.32
CA MET A 1 -9.53 -46.50 -28.53
C MET A 1 -10.03 -45.60 -27.41
N LEU A 2 -10.04 -44.26 -27.51
CA LEU A 2 -10.86 -43.35 -28.33
C LEU A 2 -12.37 -43.50 -28.10
N GLN A 3 -12.94 -42.56 -27.32
CA GLN A 3 -14.18 -41.78 -27.54
C GLN A 3 -14.46 -40.97 -26.25
N ASP A 4 -14.15 -39.67 -26.17
CA ASP A 4 -14.91 -38.51 -26.66
C ASP A 4 -16.40 -38.50 -26.30
N SER A 5 -16.79 -37.61 -25.39
CA SER A 5 -18.06 -36.89 -25.53
C SER A 5 -17.94 -35.44 -25.05
N ILE A 6 -18.14 -34.57 -26.04
CA ILE A 6 -18.24 -33.12 -25.99
C ILE A 6 -19.64 -32.76 -25.50
N ILE A 7 -19.78 -31.89 -24.49
CA ILE A 7 -21.02 -31.13 -24.28
C ILE A 7 -20.72 -29.63 -24.26
N ARG A 8 -21.49 -28.95 -25.11
CA ARG A 8 -21.37 -27.59 -25.62
C ARG A 8 -21.70 -26.56 -24.54
N ARG A 9 -20.93 -25.46 -24.52
CA ARG A 9 -21.29 -24.22 -23.83
C ARG A 9 -22.27 -23.44 -24.70
N THR A 10 -23.48 -23.23 -24.20
CA THR A 10 -24.42 -22.23 -24.74
C THR A 10 -24.36 -20.97 -23.88
N GLY A 11 -24.24 -19.83 -24.55
CA GLY A 11 -24.26 -18.51 -23.95
C GLY A 11 -25.61 -18.18 -23.30
N GLY A 12 -25.55 -17.34 -22.27
CA GLY A 12 -26.72 -16.75 -21.62
C GLY A 12 -26.46 -15.30 -21.33
N GLN A 13 -26.94 -14.41 -22.22
CA GLN A 13 -27.32 -13.04 -21.90
C GLN A 13 -28.38 -13.08 -20.79
N PHE A 14 -28.22 -12.28 -19.74
CA PHE A 14 -29.33 -11.97 -18.85
C PHE A 14 -29.60 -10.47 -18.88
N GLY A 15 -30.72 -10.14 -19.52
CA GLY A 15 -31.36 -8.85 -19.51
C GLY A 15 -32.12 -8.60 -18.20
N ALA A 16 -32.44 -7.32 -18.02
CA ALA A 16 -33.16 -6.78 -16.88
C ALA A 16 -34.58 -7.35 -16.72
N GLN A 17 -35.01 -7.48 -15.46
CA GLN A 17 -36.42 -7.40 -15.13
C GLN A 17 -36.60 -6.73 -13.77
N GLU A 18 -37.40 -5.67 -13.79
CA GLU A 18 -37.86 -4.88 -12.66
C GLU A 18 -38.74 -5.73 -11.72
N ASN A 19 -38.69 -5.47 -10.41
CA ASN A 19 -39.92 -5.38 -9.62
C ASN A 19 -39.71 -4.70 -8.25
N LYS A 20 -40.37 -3.53 -8.13
CA LYS A 20 -41.12 -2.96 -7.00
C LYS A 20 -40.60 -3.07 -5.56
N LYS A 21 -40.30 -1.88 -5.00
CA LYS A 21 -40.25 -1.55 -3.55
C LYS A 21 -41.59 -1.86 -2.85
N PRO A 22 -41.54 -1.98 -1.51
CA PRO A 22 -42.33 -1.06 -0.71
C PRO A 22 -41.48 -0.31 0.34
N THR A 23 -41.85 0.96 0.49
CA THR A 23 -41.50 1.96 1.51
C THR A 23 -41.91 1.50 2.91
N LEU A 24 -41.16 1.88 3.96
CA LEU A 24 -41.73 2.30 5.25
C LEU A 24 -40.70 3.02 6.14
N ASN A 25 -40.97 4.31 6.31
CA ASN A 25 -40.79 5.27 7.41
C ASN A 25 -39.63 5.19 8.42
N TYR A 26 -38.93 6.33 8.45
CA TYR A 26 -38.23 6.94 9.58
C TYR A 26 -39.14 7.11 10.81
N GLU A 27 -38.64 6.76 11.99
CA GLU A 27 -38.98 7.45 13.23
C GLU A 27 -37.72 7.66 14.07
N ALA A 28 -37.55 8.92 14.50
CA ALA A 28 -36.48 9.39 15.35
C ALA A 28 -36.93 9.34 16.80
N SER A 29 -36.07 8.86 17.70
CA SER A 29 -36.25 9.05 19.15
C SER A 29 -34.98 9.67 19.75
N LYS A 30 -35.15 10.92 20.16
CA LYS A 30 -34.27 11.66 21.10
C LYS A 30 -34.53 11.17 22.52
N SER A 31 -33.47 11.19 23.34
CA SER A 31 -33.41 11.31 24.82
C SER A 31 -32.29 10.40 25.33
N LEU A 32 -31.48 10.68 26.35
CA LEU A 32 -31.33 11.77 27.33
C LEU A 32 -29.89 11.63 27.86
N LEU A 33 -29.16 12.74 28.00
CA LEU A 33 -27.94 12.79 28.80
C LEU A 33 -28.31 12.96 30.28
N PRO A 34 -27.42 12.54 31.20
CA PRO A 34 -27.13 13.37 32.37
C PRO A 34 -25.65 13.69 32.49
N SER A 35 -25.42 14.95 32.83
CA SER A 35 -24.17 15.64 33.15
C SER A 35 -23.75 15.44 34.61
N ASN A 36 -22.44 15.35 34.87
CA ASN A 36 -21.66 16.18 35.81
C ASN A 36 -20.44 15.44 36.41
N PHE A 37 -19.24 15.99 36.22
CA PHE A 37 -18.32 16.54 37.26
C PHE A 37 -16.89 16.73 36.69
N PRO A 38 -16.02 17.56 37.31
CA PRO A 38 -15.19 18.54 36.63
C PRO A 38 -13.71 18.10 36.55
N VAL A 39 -12.98 18.59 35.54
CA VAL A 39 -11.51 18.51 35.57
C VAL A 39 -10.90 19.83 35.10
N GLU A 40 -9.90 20.22 35.88
CA GLU A 40 -9.15 21.46 35.92
C GLU A 40 -8.50 21.90 34.61
N ARG A 41 -8.29 23.22 34.56
CA ARG A 41 -7.55 23.95 33.54
C ARG A 41 -6.10 23.48 33.48
N GLY A 42 -5.66 23.10 32.29
CA GLY A 42 -4.26 23.09 31.87
C GLY A 42 -4.15 23.67 30.47
N GLN A 43 -4.11 25.00 30.36
CA GLN A 43 -3.75 25.72 29.14
C GLN A 43 -2.27 25.48 28.82
N PHE A 44 -1.96 24.92 27.65
CA PHE A 44 -0.80 25.35 26.85
C PHE A 44 -1.18 25.29 25.38
N GLY A 45 -1.40 26.48 24.82
CA GLY A 45 -1.62 26.68 23.40
C GLY A 45 -0.33 26.58 22.60
N ALA A 46 -0.47 26.25 21.33
CA ALA A 46 0.04 27.03 20.20
C ALA A 46 -0.48 26.36 18.93
N SER A 47 -1.64 26.83 18.49
CA SER A 47 -1.99 26.81 17.07
C SER A 47 -0.98 27.69 16.33
N MET A 48 -0.39 27.18 15.27
CA MET A 48 0.03 28.03 14.16
C MET A 48 -0.70 27.54 12.92
N GLN A 49 -1.66 28.36 12.50
CA GLN A 49 -2.08 28.50 11.13
C GLN A 49 -0.90 29.11 10.37
N ASP A 50 -0.52 28.49 9.25
CA ASP A 50 0.24 29.19 8.21
C ASP A 50 -0.70 29.43 7.03
N PRO A 51 -0.63 30.60 6.36
CA PRO A 51 -1.71 31.12 5.54
C PRO A 51 -1.62 30.71 4.07
N ALA A 52 -2.78 30.83 3.43
CA ALA A 52 -3.09 31.03 2.02
C ALA A 52 -1.95 30.89 0.99
N TRP A 53 -2.11 29.88 0.12
CA TRP A 53 -1.80 30.01 -1.30
C TRP A 53 -3.11 29.68 -2.04
N GLU A 54 -3.99 30.66 -2.09
CA GLU A 54 -5.10 30.71 -3.05
C GLU A 54 -4.53 31.30 -4.34
N GLU A 55 -4.51 30.51 -5.41
CA GLU A 55 -4.61 31.07 -6.76
C GLU A 55 -5.90 30.50 -7.36
N GLU A 56 -6.86 31.39 -7.53
CA GLU A 56 -8.05 31.22 -8.34
C GLU A 56 -7.65 30.85 -9.78
N LYS A 57 -8.25 29.77 -10.29
CA LYS A 57 -8.67 29.73 -11.69
C LYS A 57 -10.08 29.15 -11.75
N HIS A 58 -11.05 30.05 -11.69
CA HIS A 58 -12.33 29.84 -12.33
C HIS A 58 -12.11 29.95 -13.85
N LEU A 59 -12.28 28.84 -14.54
CA LEU A 59 -12.71 28.81 -15.94
C LEU A 59 -13.72 27.66 -16.03
N SER A 60 -14.99 28.06 -15.98
CA SER A 60 -16.08 27.33 -16.60
C SER A 60 -15.75 27.14 -18.06
N ASP A 61 -15.89 25.92 -18.58
CA ASP A 61 -16.49 25.69 -19.88
C ASP A 61 -17.11 24.29 -19.87
N GLU A 62 -18.41 24.28 -20.17
CA GLU A 62 -19.20 23.10 -20.44
C GLU A 62 -18.70 22.47 -21.74
N GLU A 63 -18.08 21.29 -21.66
CA GLU A 63 -18.00 20.40 -22.81
C GLU A 63 -18.65 19.06 -22.46
N ASN A 64 -19.79 18.83 -23.12
CA ASN A 64 -20.46 17.55 -23.25
C ASN A 64 -19.47 16.49 -23.74
N ASP A 65 -18.95 15.67 -22.83
CA ASP A 65 -18.17 14.50 -23.21
C ASP A 65 -19.08 13.27 -23.32
N THR A 66 -19.87 13.23 -24.39
CA THR A 66 -20.47 12.00 -24.90
C THR A 66 -19.36 11.12 -25.51
N MET A 67 -18.55 10.50 -24.64
CA MET A 67 -17.62 9.45 -25.04
C MET A 67 -18.40 8.20 -25.43
N SER A 68 -18.78 8.13 -26.70
CA SER A 68 -19.19 6.88 -27.35
C SER A 68 -18.05 5.87 -27.24
N ASP A 69 -18.36 4.61 -26.93
CA ASP A 69 -17.46 3.46 -27.00
C ASP A 69 -17.04 3.21 -28.47
N LYS A 70 -16.33 4.14 -29.10
CA LYS A 70 -15.65 3.87 -30.37
C LYS A 70 -14.49 2.95 -30.06
N GLU A 71 -14.56 1.77 -30.66
CA GLU A 71 -13.48 0.79 -30.70
C GLU A 71 -12.20 1.52 -31.09
N THR A 72 -11.21 1.49 -30.19
CA THR A 72 -9.90 2.08 -30.44
C THR A 72 -9.27 1.43 -31.67
N GLU A 73 -9.29 2.14 -32.80
CA GLU A 73 -8.56 1.81 -34.01
C GLU A 73 -7.07 1.60 -33.68
N ILE A 74 -6.46 0.64 -34.39
CA ILE A 74 -5.04 0.34 -34.27
C ILE A 74 -4.30 1.39 -35.09
N ASP A 75 -3.39 2.13 -34.46
CA ASP A 75 -2.34 2.82 -35.22
C ASP A 75 -1.36 1.74 -35.69
N GLU A 76 -1.47 1.35 -36.97
CA GLU A 76 -0.59 0.38 -37.60
C GLU A 76 0.88 0.86 -37.64
N ASN A 77 1.13 2.13 -37.33
CA ASN A 77 2.47 2.70 -37.20
C ASN A 77 3.00 2.71 -35.76
N ASP A 78 2.34 2.06 -34.79
CA ASP A 78 2.88 1.91 -33.44
C ASP A 78 4.19 1.09 -33.51
N PRO A 79 5.38 1.68 -33.23
CA PRO A 79 6.67 1.01 -33.38
C PRO A 79 6.91 -0.13 -32.37
N TYR A 80 5.93 -0.44 -31.53
CA TYR A 80 6.00 -1.46 -30.47
C TYR A 80 5.17 -2.73 -30.79
N VAL A 81 4.83 -2.99 -32.06
CA VAL A 81 4.21 -4.23 -32.51
C VAL A 81 5.16 -5.42 -32.24
N LEU A 82 4.79 -6.26 -31.28
CA LEU A 82 5.38 -7.59 -31.12
C LEU A 82 4.60 -8.58 -31.98
N ASP A 83 5.31 -9.32 -32.82
CA ASP A 83 4.75 -10.41 -33.61
C ASP A 83 4.40 -11.59 -32.69
N LEU A 84 3.10 -11.85 -32.57
CA LEU A 84 2.60 -13.06 -31.94
C LEU A 84 2.68 -14.19 -32.98
N PRO A 85 3.10 -15.43 -32.60
CA PRO A 85 3.09 -16.56 -33.52
C PRO A 85 1.68 -16.77 -34.12
N GLN A 86 1.56 -16.64 -35.44
CA GLN A 86 0.28 -16.61 -36.17
C GLN A 86 -0.62 -17.83 -35.88
N ASP A 87 -0.02 -19.01 -35.73
CA ASP A 87 -0.74 -20.27 -35.50
C ASP A 87 -1.48 -20.31 -34.15
N SER A 88 -1.03 -19.54 -33.16
CA SER A 88 -1.62 -19.51 -31.81
C SER A 88 -2.74 -18.48 -31.64
N CYS A 89 -2.85 -17.53 -32.58
CA CYS A 89 -3.79 -16.40 -32.49
C CYS A 89 -4.98 -16.51 -33.45
N ALA A 90 -4.98 -17.46 -34.39
CA ALA A 90 -6.01 -17.58 -35.42
C ALA A 90 -7.44 -17.67 -34.85
N THR A 91 -7.61 -18.30 -33.68
CA THR A 91 -8.91 -18.50 -33.02
C THR A 91 -9.30 -17.42 -32.01
N LEU A 92 -8.42 -16.45 -31.74
CA LEU A 92 -8.65 -15.40 -30.75
C LEU A 92 -9.38 -14.19 -31.35
N SER A 93 -10.29 -13.60 -30.58
CA SER A 93 -10.87 -12.29 -30.93
C SER A 93 -9.78 -11.20 -30.95
N GLU A 94 -10.00 -10.14 -31.73
CA GLU A 94 -9.09 -8.99 -31.77
C GLU A 94 -8.82 -8.40 -30.38
N ARG A 95 -9.87 -8.30 -29.55
CA ARG A 95 -9.76 -7.89 -28.15
C ARG A 95 -8.83 -8.79 -27.34
N ALA A 96 -8.91 -10.10 -27.54
CA ALA A 96 -8.04 -11.05 -26.84
C ALA A 96 -6.58 -10.92 -27.32
N ARG A 97 -6.35 -10.81 -28.63
CA ARG A 97 -5.00 -10.56 -29.20
C ARG A 97 -4.40 -9.25 -28.68
N LYS A 98 -5.17 -8.15 -28.67
CA LYS A 98 -4.75 -6.85 -28.14
C LYS A 98 -4.37 -6.95 -26.65
N THR A 99 -5.16 -7.67 -25.87
CA THR A 99 -4.88 -7.89 -24.45
C THR A 99 -3.58 -8.67 -24.27
N LEU A 100 -3.37 -9.75 -25.04
CA LEU A 100 -2.13 -10.54 -24.98
C LEU A 100 -0.89 -9.72 -25.35
N LYS A 101 -0.94 -8.96 -26.46
CA LYS A 101 0.16 -8.07 -26.87
C LYS A 101 0.52 -7.08 -25.76
N GLN A 102 -0.49 -6.44 -25.16
CA GLN A 102 -0.30 -5.49 -24.07
C GLN A 102 0.25 -6.15 -22.80
N THR A 103 -0.25 -7.32 -22.42
CA THR A 103 0.28 -8.07 -21.28
C THR A 103 1.75 -8.42 -21.48
N LEU A 104 2.12 -8.92 -22.66
CA LEU A 104 3.51 -9.24 -23.00
C LEU A 104 4.42 -8.02 -23.00
N PHE A 105 3.93 -6.88 -23.48
CA PHE A 105 4.67 -5.63 -23.42
C PHE A 105 4.92 -5.19 -21.98
N LEU A 106 3.87 -5.15 -21.16
CA LEU A 106 3.98 -4.74 -19.76
C LEU A 106 4.80 -5.74 -18.94
N SER A 107 4.74 -7.04 -19.24
CA SER A 107 5.52 -8.05 -18.53
C SER A 107 7.03 -7.94 -18.76
N LYS A 108 7.48 -7.18 -19.77
CA LYS A 108 8.91 -6.84 -19.94
C LYS A 108 9.40 -5.81 -18.93
N SER A 109 8.50 -4.98 -18.40
CA SER A 109 8.82 -3.90 -17.44
C SER A 109 8.41 -4.24 -16.01
N TYR A 110 7.41 -5.13 -15.87
CA TYR A 110 6.83 -5.53 -14.60
C TYR A 110 6.72 -7.04 -14.51
N PHE A 111 7.06 -7.64 -13.36
CA PHE A 111 6.98 -9.10 -13.20
C PHE A 111 7.73 -9.88 -14.30
N THR A 112 8.97 -9.49 -14.60
CA THR A 112 9.77 -10.07 -15.69
C THR A 112 10.00 -11.59 -15.55
N SER A 113 9.88 -12.11 -14.32
CA SER A 113 10.04 -13.53 -14.01
C SER A 113 8.72 -14.31 -13.88
N SER A 114 7.55 -13.72 -14.18
CA SER A 114 6.25 -14.40 -14.08
C SER A 114 5.31 -14.05 -15.24
N LYS A 115 4.15 -14.71 -15.29
CA LYS A 115 3.09 -14.44 -16.28
C LYS A 115 1.95 -13.68 -15.60
N PRO A 116 1.97 -12.34 -15.58
CA PRO A 116 0.95 -11.55 -14.90
C PRO A 116 -0.38 -11.55 -15.64
N PHE A 117 -1.47 -11.40 -14.88
CA PHE A 117 -2.78 -11.09 -15.42
C PHE A 117 -2.95 -9.58 -15.61
N LEU A 118 -3.36 -9.14 -16.80
CA LEU A 118 -3.64 -7.72 -17.07
C LEU A 118 -5.11 -7.40 -16.79
N LEU A 119 -5.34 -6.55 -15.80
CA LEU A 119 -6.65 -6.05 -15.41
C LEU A 119 -6.78 -4.56 -15.78
N ARG A 120 -7.77 -4.23 -16.61
CA ARG A 120 -8.05 -2.85 -17.03
C ARG A 120 -9.24 -2.29 -16.27
N MET A 121 -9.05 -1.16 -15.59
CA MET A 121 -10.06 -0.54 -14.73
C MET A 121 -10.51 0.80 -15.29
N SER A 122 -11.81 0.94 -15.58
CA SER A 122 -12.41 2.25 -15.88
C SER A 122 -12.73 3.00 -14.60
N GLN A 123 -12.74 4.34 -14.67
CA GLN A 123 -13.16 5.23 -13.58
C GLN A 123 -14.70 5.29 -13.40
N LYS A 124 -15.43 4.34 -13.97
CA LYS A 124 -16.89 4.28 -13.84
C LYS A 124 -17.26 3.70 -12.47
N LYS A 125 -18.19 4.37 -11.80
CA LYS A 125 -18.88 3.84 -10.63
C LYS A 125 -19.63 2.57 -11.02
N LYS A 126 -19.56 1.55 -10.17
CA LYS A 126 -20.14 0.23 -10.37
C LYS A 126 -21.27 0.07 -9.36
N ASN A 127 -22.26 -0.75 -9.70
CA ASN A 127 -23.32 -1.10 -8.76
C ASN A 127 -22.75 -1.85 -7.54
N ILE A 128 -21.72 -2.68 -7.80
CA ILE A 128 -20.95 -3.39 -6.80
C ILE A 128 -19.48 -3.09 -7.08
N PRO A 129 -18.71 -2.58 -6.10
CA PRO A 129 -17.28 -2.35 -6.27
C PRO A 129 -16.57 -3.63 -6.68
N PHE A 130 -15.64 -3.55 -7.63
CA PHE A 130 -14.87 -4.70 -8.08
C PHE A 130 -13.91 -5.17 -6.99
N SER A 131 -13.95 -6.46 -6.66
CA SER A 131 -13.07 -7.08 -5.66
C SER A 131 -11.92 -7.80 -6.36
N ILE A 132 -10.69 -7.40 -6.08
CA ILE A 132 -9.47 -8.09 -6.51
C ILE A 132 -9.11 -9.05 -5.38
N GLU A 133 -9.22 -10.34 -5.64
CA GLU A 133 -9.03 -11.40 -4.64
C GLU A 133 -8.28 -12.60 -5.24
N LEU A 134 -7.50 -13.31 -4.40
CA LEU A 134 -6.66 -14.42 -4.85
C LEU A 134 -7.44 -15.47 -5.65
N GLN A 135 -8.69 -15.77 -5.25
CA GLN A 135 -9.53 -16.78 -5.88
C GLN A 135 -9.78 -16.48 -7.37
N THR A 136 -9.99 -15.20 -7.71
CA THR A 136 -10.20 -14.74 -9.09
C THR A 136 -8.93 -14.86 -9.94
N PHE A 137 -7.75 -14.73 -9.32
CA PHE A 137 -6.46 -14.68 -10.01
C PHE A 137 -5.52 -15.83 -9.64
N ALA A 138 -6.07 -16.95 -9.17
CA ALA A 138 -5.30 -18.06 -8.59
C ALA A 138 -4.28 -18.67 -9.56
N SER A 139 -4.55 -18.62 -10.87
CA SER A 139 -3.67 -19.15 -11.92
C SER A 139 -2.41 -18.33 -12.15
N SER A 140 -2.47 -17.01 -12.00
CA SER A 140 -1.35 -16.10 -12.25
C SER A 140 -0.69 -15.61 -10.96
N LYS A 141 -1.48 -15.44 -9.89
CA LYS A 141 -1.12 -14.86 -8.59
C LYS A 141 -0.51 -13.45 -8.67
N THR A 142 -0.26 -12.91 -9.86
CA THR A 142 0.33 -11.61 -10.13
C THR A 142 -0.61 -10.84 -11.05
N VAL A 143 -0.90 -9.60 -10.70
CA VAL A 143 -1.89 -8.78 -11.42
C VAL A 143 -1.29 -7.42 -11.71
N ILE A 144 -1.32 -7.02 -12.98
CA ILE A 144 -1.02 -5.65 -13.42
C ILE A 144 -2.35 -4.93 -13.60
N VAL A 145 -2.58 -3.88 -12.83
CA VAL A 145 -3.80 -3.07 -12.94
C VAL A 145 -3.51 -1.76 -13.66
N THR A 146 -4.23 -1.49 -14.73
CA THR A 146 -4.07 -0.30 -15.59
C THR A 146 -5.36 0.49 -15.70
N ALA A 147 -5.27 1.78 -16.03
CA ALA A 147 -6.43 2.58 -16.36
C ALA A 147 -7.08 2.12 -17.68
N GLY A 148 -8.41 2.14 -17.74
CA GLY A 148 -9.18 1.91 -18.95
C GLY A 148 -8.81 2.92 -20.04
N GLY A 149 -8.81 2.48 -21.30
CA GLY A 149 -8.43 3.31 -22.45
C GLY A 149 -6.91 3.50 -22.63
N CYS A 150 -6.09 3.33 -21.59
CA CYS A 150 -4.63 3.50 -21.69
C CYS A 150 -3.86 2.43 -20.89
N ALA A 151 -3.47 1.36 -21.58
CA ALA A 151 -2.67 0.28 -20.98
C ALA A 151 -1.28 0.75 -20.49
N LYS A 152 -0.80 1.92 -20.94
CA LYS A 152 0.47 2.52 -20.49
C LYS A 152 0.36 3.11 -19.07
N LYS A 153 -0.84 3.45 -18.60
CA LYS A 153 -1.06 4.00 -17.26
C LYS A 153 -1.26 2.87 -16.25
N VAL A 154 -0.15 2.31 -15.76
CA VAL A 154 -0.16 1.39 -14.61
C VAL A 154 -0.58 2.14 -13.35
N LEU A 155 -1.57 1.60 -12.66
CA LEU A 155 -2.11 2.10 -11.40
C LEU A 155 -1.39 1.44 -10.23
N PHE A 156 -1.47 0.12 -10.18
CA PHE A 156 -0.86 -0.70 -9.15
C PHE A 156 -0.63 -2.13 -9.63
N LEU A 157 0.28 -2.80 -8.96
CA LEU A 157 0.67 -4.19 -9.17
C LEU A 157 0.36 -4.96 -7.90
N VAL A 158 -0.12 -6.19 -8.03
CA VAL A 158 -0.48 -7.06 -6.91
C VAL A 158 0.20 -8.40 -7.07
N GLN A 159 0.74 -8.93 -5.99
CA GLN A 159 1.14 -10.33 -5.90
C GLN A 159 0.51 -11.00 -4.68
N PHE A 160 -0.04 -12.18 -4.90
CA PHE A 160 -0.63 -13.01 -3.87
C PHE A 160 0.30 -14.16 -3.52
N HIS A 161 0.56 -14.33 -2.23
CA HIS A 161 1.28 -15.48 -1.66
C HIS A 161 0.29 -16.27 -0.81
N PRO A 162 -0.26 -17.39 -1.34
CA PRO A 162 -1.11 -18.27 -0.56
C PRO A 162 -0.42 -18.68 0.74
N HIS A 163 -1.22 -19.01 1.75
CA HIS A 163 -0.70 -19.50 3.03
C HIS A 163 -0.07 -20.90 2.85
N ASP A 164 1.22 -20.92 2.49
CA ASP A 164 1.98 -22.10 2.13
C ASP A 164 3.40 -21.99 2.67
N SER A 165 3.69 -22.72 3.75
CA SER A 165 5.01 -22.72 4.39
C SER A 165 6.09 -23.46 3.59
N SER A 166 5.73 -24.09 2.47
CA SER A 166 6.73 -24.64 1.55
C SER A 166 7.31 -23.56 0.62
N ASP A 167 6.65 -22.40 0.47
CA ASP A 167 7.14 -21.28 -0.35
C ASP A 167 8.21 -20.47 0.42
N PRO A 168 9.47 -20.44 -0.05
CA PRO A 168 10.53 -19.66 0.61
C PRO A 168 10.24 -18.15 0.65
N THR A 169 9.50 -17.62 -0.34
CA THR A 169 9.12 -16.21 -0.37
C THR A 169 8.10 -15.91 0.71
N PHE A 170 7.10 -16.79 0.87
CA PHE A 170 6.11 -16.69 1.94
C PHE A 170 6.78 -16.73 3.32
N ASN A 171 7.75 -17.61 3.53
CA ASN A 171 8.46 -17.72 4.80
C ASN A 171 9.28 -16.46 5.14
N HIS A 172 9.99 -15.90 4.17
CA HIS A 172 10.72 -14.64 4.38
C HIS A 172 9.79 -13.44 4.60
N LEU A 173 8.65 -13.38 3.89
CA LEU A 173 7.62 -12.37 4.15
C LEU A 173 7.02 -12.54 5.54
N SER A 174 6.81 -13.79 5.99
CA SER A 174 6.28 -14.09 7.33
C SER A 174 7.23 -13.62 8.42
N GLU A 175 8.53 -13.92 8.31
CA GLU A 175 9.55 -13.43 9.25
C GLU A 175 9.58 -11.89 9.30
N LEU A 176 9.55 -11.24 8.14
CA LEU A 176 9.50 -9.78 8.06
C LEU A 176 8.25 -9.20 8.74
N ILE A 177 7.07 -9.79 8.49
CA ILE A 177 5.80 -9.34 9.09
C ILE A 177 5.84 -9.49 10.61
N GLU A 178 6.30 -10.63 11.12
CA GLU A 178 6.46 -10.89 12.54
C GLU A 178 7.35 -9.84 13.21
N ASP A 179 8.55 -9.67 12.66
CA ASP A 179 9.54 -8.72 13.17
C ASP A 179 8.99 -7.28 13.15
N LEU A 180 8.43 -6.84 12.02
CA LEU A 180 7.85 -5.49 11.90
C LEU A 180 6.66 -5.28 12.83
N TYR A 181 5.80 -6.29 13.01
CA TYR A 181 4.65 -6.21 13.90
C TYR A 181 5.10 -6.07 15.37
N ILE A 182 6.07 -6.86 15.82
CA ILE A 182 6.65 -6.75 17.16
C ILE A 182 7.28 -5.37 17.36
N MET A 183 8.14 -4.92 16.43
CA MET A 183 8.73 -3.58 16.48
C MET A 183 7.66 -2.48 16.52
N SER A 184 6.56 -2.65 15.78
CA SER A 184 5.46 -1.69 15.77
C SER A 184 4.79 -1.56 17.14
N ASN A 185 4.73 -2.63 17.93
CA ASN A 185 4.19 -2.65 19.29
C ASN A 185 5.15 -2.00 20.30
N HIS A 186 6.44 -1.96 19.99
CA HIS A 186 7.46 -1.23 20.73
C HIS A 186 7.45 0.28 20.46
N ARG A 187 6.68 0.76 19.47
CA ARG A 187 6.54 2.19 19.14
C ARG A 187 5.28 2.81 19.72
N SER A 188 5.18 4.13 19.72
CA SER A 188 3.93 4.83 20.07
C SER A 188 2.93 4.81 18.92
N ASN A 189 1.63 4.81 19.24
CA ASN A 189 0.59 4.98 18.23
C ASN A 189 0.63 6.40 17.65
N LEU A 190 0.83 6.50 16.35
CA LEU A 190 0.92 7.76 15.63
C LEU A 190 -0.46 8.40 15.47
N LYS A 191 -0.52 9.71 15.65
CA LYS A 191 -1.69 10.53 15.33
C LYS A 191 -1.59 10.98 13.87
N ASN A 192 -2.65 10.76 13.10
CA ASN A 192 -2.77 11.19 11.71
C ASN A 192 -4.20 11.66 11.45
N LYS A 193 -4.36 12.79 10.75
CA LYS A 193 -5.67 13.41 10.47
C LYS A 193 -6.62 12.54 9.65
N ASN A 194 -6.08 11.65 8.81
CA ASN A 194 -6.85 10.74 7.97
C ASN A 194 -7.18 9.43 8.68
N LYS A 195 -6.48 9.10 9.77
CA LYS A 195 -6.72 7.86 10.53
C LYS A 195 -8.09 7.93 11.21
N ILE A 196 -8.93 6.92 10.95
CA ILE A 196 -10.27 6.77 11.52
C ILE A 196 -10.20 5.84 12.73
N SER A 197 -9.59 4.67 12.58
CA SER A 197 -9.52 3.64 13.64
C SER A 197 -8.15 2.95 13.71
N GLY A 198 -8.01 2.06 14.70
CA GLY A 198 -6.87 1.17 14.88
C GLY A 198 -5.55 1.80 15.28
N ARG A 199 -4.45 1.16 14.89
CA ARG A 199 -3.09 1.50 15.28
C ARG A 199 -2.22 1.77 14.06
N MET A 200 -1.34 2.74 14.18
CA MET A 200 -0.34 3.08 13.17
C MET A 200 0.98 3.40 13.88
N SER A 201 2.08 2.80 13.47
CA SER A 201 3.41 2.95 14.06
C SER A 201 4.44 3.13 12.95
N GLY A 202 5.54 3.84 13.22
CA GLY A 202 6.63 4.01 12.26
C GLY A 202 7.93 3.37 12.74
N ILE A 203 8.71 2.82 11.80
CA ILE A 203 10.06 2.29 12.00
C ILE A 203 10.98 2.94 10.94
N GLY A 204 12.26 3.14 11.25
CA GLY A 204 13.20 3.88 10.41
C GLY A 204 13.22 5.38 10.70
N PHE A 205 13.48 6.22 9.70
CA PHE A 205 13.70 7.65 9.85
C PHE A 205 12.45 8.51 9.66
N ARG A 206 12.39 9.64 10.37
CA ARG A 206 11.34 10.64 10.28
C ARG A 206 11.87 12.05 10.45
N GLY A 207 11.06 13.04 10.08
CA GLY A 207 11.31 14.42 10.46
C GLY A 207 11.37 14.58 11.99
N GLY A 208 12.31 15.39 12.47
CA GLY A 208 12.52 15.68 13.90
C GLY A 208 11.43 16.60 14.45
N TYR A 209 11.04 16.37 15.70
CA TYR A 209 10.11 17.23 16.44
C TYR A 209 10.73 17.73 17.75
N GLU A 210 11.90 17.22 18.10
CA GLU A 210 12.66 17.61 19.27
C GLU A 210 13.36 18.95 19.02
N LYS A 211 13.47 19.78 20.07
CA LYS A 211 14.15 21.08 19.98
C LYS A 211 15.58 20.91 19.44
N GLY A 212 15.90 21.67 18.40
CA GLY A 212 17.21 21.65 17.73
C GLY A 212 17.42 20.46 16.77
N LYS A 213 16.53 19.47 16.73
CA LYS A 213 16.67 18.29 15.87
C LYS A 213 15.75 18.41 14.65
N SER A 214 16.32 18.17 13.47
CA SER A 214 15.65 18.28 12.17
C SER A 214 15.19 16.92 11.63
N ALA A 215 15.87 15.84 11.99
CA ALA A 215 15.53 14.47 11.58
C ALA A 215 16.01 13.44 12.62
N GLY A 216 15.49 12.21 12.53
CA GLY A 216 16.00 11.06 13.28
C GLY A 216 15.04 9.87 13.24
N SER A 217 15.36 8.79 13.94
CA SER A 217 14.56 7.55 13.90
C SER A 217 13.26 7.58 14.71
N TYR A 218 12.27 6.74 14.41
CA TYR A 218 11.10 6.57 15.28
C TYR A 218 11.50 6.00 16.64
N ALA A 219 11.07 6.66 17.72
CA ALA A 219 11.43 6.30 19.10
C ALA A 219 10.66 5.08 19.61
N VAL A 220 11.37 4.20 20.31
CA VAL A 220 10.76 3.18 21.19
C VAL A 220 9.97 3.88 22.31
N ARG A 221 8.89 3.24 22.77
CA ARG A 221 8.14 3.70 23.94
C ARG A 221 9.00 3.58 25.20
N LYS A 222 8.79 4.47 26.17
CA LYS A 222 9.65 4.58 27.37
C LYS A 222 9.50 3.44 28.37
N ASP A 223 8.35 2.79 28.36
CA ASP A 223 7.91 1.78 29.33
C ASP A 223 8.10 0.33 28.85
N LEU A 224 9.04 0.12 27.92
CA LEU A 224 9.44 -1.24 27.54
C LEU A 224 10.18 -1.94 28.68
N LYS A 225 9.84 -3.20 28.92
CA LYS A 225 10.58 -4.07 29.83
C LYS A 225 11.99 -4.35 29.30
N PRO A 226 12.97 -4.68 30.15
CA PRO A 226 14.32 -5.03 29.72
C PRO A 226 14.36 -6.10 28.62
N SER A 227 13.57 -7.18 28.75
CA SER A 227 13.50 -8.24 27.73
C SER A 227 12.94 -7.76 26.39
N GLN A 228 12.03 -6.77 26.38
CA GLN A 228 11.51 -6.18 25.15
C GLN A 228 12.54 -5.28 24.47
N LEU A 229 13.40 -4.61 25.25
CA LEU A 229 14.51 -3.81 24.72
C LEU A 229 15.60 -4.67 24.11
N GLU A 230 15.90 -5.82 24.73
CA GLU A 230 16.80 -6.82 24.18
C GLU A 230 16.25 -7.38 22.86
N LEU A 231 14.97 -7.79 22.85
CA LEU A 231 14.30 -8.22 21.63
C LEU A 231 14.31 -7.13 20.55
N GLU A 232 14.00 -5.88 20.90
CA GLU A 232 14.09 -4.76 19.96
C GLU A 232 15.50 -4.62 19.38
N THR A 233 16.55 -4.78 20.18
CA THR A 233 17.94 -4.72 19.70
C THR A 233 18.22 -5.84 18.69
N ASN A 234 17.75 -7.06 18.97
CA ASN A 234 17.89 -8.18 18.04
C ASN A 234 17.13 -7.93 16.72
N LEU A 235 15.90 -7.42 16.79
CA LEU A 235 15.08 -7.08 15.61
C LEU A 235 15.73 -5.97 14.78
N GLN A 236 16.31 -4.98 15.44
CA GLN A 236 17.06 -3.90 14.80
C GLN A 236 18.27 -4.41 14.02
N ASN A 237 18.98 -5.42 14.54
CA ASN A 237 20.12 -6.03 13.86
C ASN A 237 19.71 -6.84 12.61
N LYS A 238 18.45 -7.27 12.51
CA LYS A 238 17.92 -7.95 11.32
C LYS A 238 17.54 -6.99 10.19
N LEU A 239 17.36 -5.70 10.46
CA LEU A 239 16.86 -4.74 9.46
C LEU A 239 17.66 -4.68 8.16
N PRO A 240 19.01 -4.76 8.15
CA PRO A 240 19.76 -4.77 6.89
C PRO A 240 19.40 -5.95 5.97
N ARG A 241 19.26 -7.16 6.54
CA ARG A 241 18.79 -8.36 5.80
C ARG A 241 17.38 -8.16 5.26
N HIS A 242 16.48 -7.60 6.08
CA HIS A 242 15.13 -7.27 5.65
C HIS A 242 15.11 -6.23 4.54
N ASN A 243 15.98 -5.23 4.59
CA ASN A 243 16.09 -4.22 3.54
C ASN A 243 16.56 -4.84 2.21
N GLN A 244 17.54 -5.76 2.26
CA GLN A 244 17.97 -6.50 1.07
C GLN A 244 16.81 -7.29 0.46
N PHE A 245 16.09 -8.05 1.29
CA PHE A 245 14.93 -8.82 0.84
C PHE A 245 13.87 -7.92 0.22
N ILE A 246 13.53 -6.80 0.85
CA ILE A 246 12.59 -5.81 0.31
C ILE A 246 13.06 -5.24 -1.04
N ALA A 247 14.35 -4.97 -1.20
CA ALA A 247 14.90 -4.52 -2.48
C ALA A 247 14.71 -5.58 -3.58
N ASP A 248 14.90 -6.85 -3.25
CA ASP A 248 14.67 -7.96 -4.18
C ASP A 248 13.17 -8.11 -4.52
N ARG A 249 12.28 -7.91 -3.53
CA ARG A 249 10.83 -7.87 -3.78
C ARG A 249 10.44 -6.69 -4.68
N PHE A 250 10.94 -5.47 -4.42
CA PHE A 250 10.72 -4.32 -5.31
C PHE A 250 11.18 -4.60 -6.74
N ARG A 251 12.36 -5.21 -6.90
CA ARG A 251 12.93 -5.58 -8.19
C ARG A 251 12.05 -6.57 -8.94
N HIS A 252 11.50 -7.55 -8.23
CA HIS A 252 10.54 -8.51 -8.80
C HIS A 252 9.33 -7.81 -9.41
N PHE A 253 8.84 -6.74 -8.78
CA PHE A 253 7.78 -5.91 -9.35
C PHE A 253 8.27 -5.04 -10.51
N SER A 254 9.38 -4.30 -10.34
CA SER A 254 9.91 -3.38 -11.35
C SER A 254 11.34 -2.90 -11.04
N GLU A 255 12.28 -3.17 -11.95
CA GLU A 255 13.64 -2.60 -11.93
C GLU A 255 13.61 -1.06 -12.01
N GLU A 256 12.70 -0.51 -12.82
CA GLU A 256 12.56 0.94 -12.96
C GLU A 256 12.12 1.60 -11.65
N ALA A 257 11.20 0.97 -10.90
CA ALA A 257 10.79 1.47 -9.59
C ALA A 257 11.94 1.48 -8.58
N VAL A 258 12.78 0.44 -8.59
CA VAL A 258 14.02 0.37 -7.79
C VAL A 258 14.94 1.54 -8.15
N ALA A 259 15.25 1.71 -9.43
CA ALA A 259 16.16 2.77 -9.88
C ALA A 259 15.65 4.17 -9.49
N LYS A 260 14.35 4.41 -9.65
CA LYS A 260 13.68 5.68 -9.31
C LYS A 260 13.71 5.98 -7.81
N ASN A 261 13.33 5.02 -6.96
CA ASN A 261 13.37 5.22 -5.51
C ASN A 261 14.82 5.36 -5.01
N LYS A 262 15.78 4.57 -5.55
CA LYS A 262 17.22 4.73 -5.28
C LYS A 262 17.70 6.13 -5.61
N GLN A 263 17.34 6.65 -6.79
CA GLN A 263 17.72 7.99 -7.21
C GLN A 263 17.16 9.05 -6.26
N ALA A 264 15.88 8.94 -5.86
CA ALA A 264 15.26 9.86 -4.91
C ALA A 264 15.98 9.86 -3.55
N MET A 265 16.30 8.68 -2.99
CA MET A 265 17.03 8.57 -1.72
C MET A 265 18.41 9.24 -1.80
N LYS A 266 19.16 8.99 -2.90
CA LYS A 266 20.47 9.61 -3.15
C LYS A 266 20.36 11.13 -3.33
N GLU A 267 19.38 11.59 -4.09
CA GLU A 267 19.17 13.02 -4.36
C GLU A 267 18.92 13.79 -3.06
N PHE A 268 18.09 13.25 -2.17
CA PHE A 268 17.76 13.90 -0.90
C PHE A 268 18.78 13.64 0.21
N GLY A 269 19.71 12.69 0.03
CA GLY A 269 20.71 12.32 1.04
C GLY A 269 20.06 11.74 2.30
N ILE A 270 19.10 10.83 2.11
CA ILE A 270 18.33 10.22 3.19
C ILE A 270 18.83 8.80 3.45
N PRO A 271 19.04 8.40 4.72
CA PRO A 271 19.39 7.03 5.08
C PRO A 271 18.27 6.03 4.82
N SER A 272 18.64 4.75 4.70
CA SER A 272 17.69 3.64 4.66
C SER A 272 16.87 3.57 5.94
N TRP A 273 15.65 3.07 5.85
CA TRP A 273 14.85 2.72 7.03
C TRP A 273 15.54 1.71 7.96
N SER A 274 16.49 0.93 7.44
CA SER A 274 17.29 -0.06 8.16
C SER A 274 18.56 0.49 8.80
N ASP A 275 18.93 1.74 8.52
CA ASP A 275 20.19 2.32 8.98
C ASP A 275 20.11 2.76 10.45
N GLU A 276 21.25 2.66 11.14
CA GLU A 276 21.33 3.01 12.56
C GLU A 276 21.53 4.51 12.80
N ALA A 277 22.20 5.18 11.85
CA ALA A 277 22.59 6.57 11.91
C ALA A 277 22.30 7.28 10.58
N TRP A 278 22.24 8.60 10.63
CA TRP A 278 21.90 9.40 9.46
C TRP A 278 22.98 9.29 8.37
N GLU A 279 24.22 9.10 8.77
CA GLU A 279 25.42 9.10 7.96
C GLU A 279 25.68 7.75 7.27
N SER A 280 24.88 6.72 7.60
CA SER A 280 25.02 5.35 7.10
C SER A 280 24.48 5.12 5.69
N TYR A 281 23.95 6.15 5.01
CA TYR A 281 23.36 6.05 3.66
C TYR A 281 24.33 5.59 2.55
N LYS A 282 25.62 5.40 2.88
CA LYS A 282 26.65 4.87 1.97
C LYS A 282 26.78 3.34 2.02
N ASN A 283 26.11 2.68 2.96
CA ASN A 283 26.20 1.24 3.13
C ASN A 283 25.32 0.50 2.11
N ASP A 284 25.76 -0.69 1.71
CA ASP A 284 24.93 -1.67 1.01
C ASP A 284 24.03 -2.39 2.06
N PRO A 285 22.74 -2.68 1.80
CA PRO A 285 21.99 -2.51 0.56
C PRO A 285 21.65 -1.07 0.23
N THR A 286 21.57 -0.77 -1.06
CA THR A 286 21.05 0.51 -1.55
C THR A 286 19.70 0.89 -0.89
N PRO A 287 19.55 2.09 -0.30
CA PRO A 287 18.30 2.53 0.31
C PRO A 287 17.20 2.75 -0.74
N LEU A 288 16.03 2.15 -0.52
CA LEU A 288 14.83 2.36 -1.35
C LEU A 288 13.72 3.14 -0.64
N CYS A 289 13.78 3.20 0.67
CA CYS A 289 12.76 3.80 1.53
C CYS A 289 13.41 4.30 2.81
N SER A 290 12.84 5.38 3.37
CA SER A 290 13.34 6.01 4.58
C SER A 290 12.70 5.47 5.85
N ASN A 291 11.47 4.96 5.72
CA ASN A 291 10.71 4.41 6.82
C ASN A 291 9.66 3.41 6.32
N VAL A 292 9.19 2.61 7.27
CA VAL A 292 8.01 1.76 7.13
C VAL A 292 6.95 2.21 8.13
N ILE A 293 5.71 2.32 7.65
CA ILE A 293 4.53 2.55 8.49
C ILE A 293 3.80 1.22 8.62
N VAL A 294 3.64 0.75 9.85
CA VAL A 294 2.90 -0.47 10.19
C VAL A 294 1.54 -0.10 10.77
N THR A 295 0.51 -0.80 10.35
CA THR A 295 -0.89 -0.63 10.73
C THR A 295 -1.45 -1.94 11.26
N SER A 296 -2.27 -1.85 12.31
CA SER A 296 -2.91 -3.00 12.94
C SER A 296 -4.15 -2.61 13.74
N ASN A 297 -4.81 -3.59 14.37
CA ASN A 297 -5.97 -3.42 15.24
C ASN A 297 -7.12 -2.67 14.56
N ASP A 298 -7.60 -3.19 13.42
CA ASP A 298 -8.72 -2.62 12.65
C ASP A 298 -8.42 -1.21 12.13
N PHE A 299 -7.20 -1.00 11.64
CA PHE A 299 -6.82 0.25 11.03
C PHE A 299 -7.73 0.59 9.84
N SER A 300 -8.20 1.83 9.80
CA SER A 300 -8.89 2.41 8.66
C SER A 300 -8.57 3.90 8.56
N ASN A 301 -8.69 4.44 7.36
CA ASN A 301 -8.43 5.85 7.10
C ASN A 301 -9.33 6.42 5.99
N LYS A 302 -9.35 7.75 5.91
CA LYS A 302 -10.06 8.49 4.87
C LYS A 302 -9.35 8.32 3.51
N PRO A 303 -10.09 8.35 2.39
CA PRO A 303 -9.52 8.48 1.05
C PRO A 303 -8.52 9.65 0.96
N HIS A 304 -7.36 9.39 0.36
CA HIS A 304 -6.33 10.42 0.11
C HIS A 304 -5.34 9.96 -0.97
N CYS A 305 -4.58 10.92 -1.50
CA CYS A 305 -3.29 10.66 -2.13
C CYS A 305 -2.18 11.03 -1.14
N ASP A 306 -1.09 10.29 -1.19
CA ASP A 306 0.10 10.63 -0.42
C ASP A 306 0.81 11.86 -1.00
N LYS A 307 1.70 12.43 -0.19
CA LYS A 307 2.59 13.53 -0.62
C LYS A 307 4.06 13.11 -0.59
N ASP A 308 4.31 11.83 -0.34
CA ASP A 308 5.63 11.25 -0.19
C ASP A 308 6.43 11.35 -1.48
N LYS A 309 7.74 11.14 -1.42
CA LYS A 309 8.62 11.34 -2.57
C LYS A 309 8.99 10.06 -3.31
N ASN A 310 8.46 8.93 -2.85
CA ASN A 310 8.57 7.70 -3.61
C ASN A 310 7.70 7.77 -4.88
N ILE A 311 8.21 7.22 -5.97
CA ILE A 311 7.43 7.11 -7.21
C ILE A 311 6.43 5.95 -7.08
N PHE A 312 6.85 4.89 -6.39
CA PHE A 312 5.99 3.78 -6.02
C PHE A 312 6.11 3.50 -4.52
N THR A 313 4.96 3.31 -3.89
CA THR A 313 4.84 2.78 -2.53
C THR A 313 4.72 1.27 -2.62
N TYR A 314 5.48 0.59 -1.78
CA TYR A 314 5.40 -0.86 -1.62
C TYR A 314 4.75 -1.18 -0.28
N GLY A 315 3.83 -2.12 -0.27
CA GLY A 315 3.10 -2.49 0.94
C GLY A 315 2.77 -3.97 0.99
N ILE A 316 2.60 -4.44 2.22
CA ILE A 316 2.36 -5.84 2.56
C ILE A 316 1.15 -5.90 3.48
N PHE A 317 0.23 -6.82 3.21
CA PHE A 317 -1.00 -7.00 3.98
C PHE A 317 -1.23 -8.48 4.29
N SER A 318 -1.67 -8.79 5.51
CA SER A 318 -1.98 -10.15 5.95
C SER A 318 -2.84 -10.11 7.21
N TYR A 319 -3.66 -11.14 7.44
CA TYR A 319 -4.09 -11.44 8.81
C TYR A 319 -2.95 -12.09 9.57
N ILE A 320 -2.83 -11.80 10.86
CA ILE A 320 -1.76 -12.30 11.72
C ILE A 320 -2.30 -12.77 13.07
N ASP A 321 -1.62 -13.74 13.67
CA ASP A 321 -1.74 -14.03 15.09
C ASP A 321 -1.25 -12.82 15.88
N ARG A 322 -2.08 -12.35 16.81
CA ARG A 322 -1.84 -11.09 17.53
C ARG A 322 -0.68 -11.20 18.52
N SER A 323 -0.34 -12.40 18.98
CA SER A 323 0.72 -12.64 19.95
C SER A 323 2.09 -12.78 19.29
N THR A 324 2.17 -13.43 18.12
CA THR A 324 3.44 -13.68 17.43
C THR A 324 3.68 -12.76 16.24
N GLY A 325 2.61 -12.26 15.61
CA GLY A 325 2.69 -11.59 14.31
C GLY A 325 2.68 -12.56 13.12
N THR A 326 2.62 -13.86 13.37
CA THR A 326 2.69 -14.88 12.32
C THR A 326 1.47 -14.76 11.39
N PRO A 327 1.65 -14.72 10.07
CA PRO A 327 0.54 -14.76 9.13
C PRO A 327 -0.41 -15.93 9.40
N ILE A 328 -1.71 -15.68 9.37
CA ILE A 328 -2.77 -16.68 9.53
C ILE A 328 -3.85 -16.48 8.46
N LEU A 329 -4.75 -17.44 8.35
CA LEU A 329 -5.96 -17.27 7.54
C LEU A 329 -6.85 -16.17 8.15
N PRO A 330 -7.58 -15.41 7.32
CA PRO A 330 -8.62 -14.50 7.79
C PRO A 330 -9.63 -15.22 8.69
N PRO A 331 -10.19 -14.54 9.73
CA PRO A 331 -11.15 -15.15 10.65
C PRO A 331 -12.49 -15.51 9.98
N SER A 332 -12.79 -14.91 8.83
CA SER A 332 -13.93 -15.19 7.97
C SER A 332 -13.55 -14.93 6.51
N SER A 333 -14.31 -15.47 5.56
CA SER A 333 -14.23 -15.14 4.13
C SER A 333 -15.17 -14.00 3.71
N THR A 334 -15.79 -13.30 4.66
CA THR A 334 -16.66 -12.14 4.38
C THR A 334 -15.87 -11.06 3.64
N ARG A 335 -16.49 -10.42 2.64
CA ARG A 335 -15.89 -9.25 1.96
C ARG A 335 -16.14 -7.97 2.76
N GLY A 336 -15.30 -6.95 2.56
CA GLY A 336 -15.55 -5.60 3.11
C GLY A 336 -14.35 -4.97 3.81
N HIS A 337 -13.28 -5.72 4.07
CA HIS A 337 -12.00 -5.20 4.50
C HIS A 337 -11.00 -5.23 3.35
N GLY A 338 -10.26 -4.15 3.11
CA GLY A 338 -9.36 -4.07 1.97
C GLY A 338 -8.72 -2.70 1.79
N ILE A 339 -7.72 -2.64 0.91
CA ILE A 339 -7.25 -1.38 0.34
C ILE A 339 -8.12 -1.03 -0.87
N ARG A 340 -8.67 0.18 -0.87
CA ARG A 340 -9.69 0.66 -1.80
C ARG A 340 -9.13 1.81 -2.64
N PHE A 341 -9.33 1.72 -3.95
CA PHE A 341 -8.98 2.75 -4.93
C PHE A 341 -10.27 3.42 -5.44
N PRO A 342 -10.83 4.41 -4.72
CA PRO A 342 -12.18 4.95 -4.94
C PRO A 342 -12.45 5.31 -6.40
N ASP A 343 -11.53 6.01 -7.06
CA ASP A 343 -11.67 6.51 -8.43
C ASP A 343 -11.95 5.41 -9.46
N TYR A 344 -11.49 4.18 -9.22
CA TYR A 344 -11.66 3.03 -10.12
C TYR A 344 -12.74 2.05 -9.65
N ASP A 345 -13.43 2.40 -8.58
CA ASP A 345 -14.43 1.56 -7.91
C ASP A 345 -14.00 0.10 -7.66
N CYS A 346 -12.73 -0.11 -7.28
CA CYS A 346 -12.18 -1.41 -6.93
C CYS A 346 -11.45 -1.44 -5.56
N ASN A 347 -11.38 -2.61 -4.94
CA ASN A 347 -10.58 -2.89 -3.75
C ASN A 347 -9.77 -4.18 -3.91
N ILE A 348 -8.64 -4.27 -3.22
CA ILE A 348 -7.95 -5.53 -2.96
C ILE A 348 -8.47 -6.05 -1.62
N ASN A 349 -9.10 -7.22 -1.63
CA ASN A 349 -9.87 -7.71 -0.50
C ASN A 349 -9.01 -8.58 0.42
N PHE A 350 -9.00 -8.23 1.70
CA PHE A 350 -8.19 -8.91 2.71
C PHE A 350 -8.89 -10.16 3.27
N GLY A 351 -10.22 -10.17 3.36
CA GLY A 351 -10.99 -11.28 3.93
C GLY A 351 -11.05 -12.51 3.01
N THR A 352 -11.12 -12.30 1.70
CA THR A 352 -11.22 -13.39 0.72
C THR A 352 -9.88 -13.88 0.18
N THR A 353 -8.78 -13.33 0.69
CA THR A 353 -7.42 -13.62 0.23
C THR A 353 -6.60 -14.27 1.34
N PRO A 354 -6.63 -15.61 1.46
CA PRO A 354 -5.83 -16.32 2.46
C PRO A 354 -4.34 -16.25 2.13
N GLY A 355 -3.55 -15.66 3.03
CA GLY A 355 -2.09 -15.52 2.90
C GLY A 355 -1.62 -14.07 2.95
N ILE A 356 -0.54 -13.77 2.23
CA ILE A 356 0.11 -12.46 2.20
C ILE A 356 -0.14 -11.78 0.84
N ILE A 357 -0.45 -10.50 0.88
CA ILE A 357 -0.64 -9.66 -0.31
C ILE A 357 0.48 -8.62 -0.35
N GLU A 358 1.24 -8.60 -1.43
CA GLU A 358 2.15 -7.51 -1.76
C GLU A 358 1.50 -6.58 -2.79
N VAL A 359 1.67 -5.27 -2.62
CA VAL A 359 1.15 -4.26 -3.54
C VAL A 359 2.24 -3.24 -3.83
N LEU A 360 2.47 -2.92 -5.10
CA LEU A 360 3.27 -1.78 -5.55
C LEU A 360 2.36 -0.79 -6.24
N TRP A 361 2.20 0.42 -5.72
CA TRP A 361 1.26 1.41 -6.26
C TRP A 361 1.79 2.84 -6.26
N LYS A 362 1.26 3.66 -7.18
CA LYS A 362 1.60 5.08 -7.30
C LYS A 362 0.80 5.91 -6.29
N SER A 363 1.12 5.80 -5.00
CA SER A 363 0.28 6.34 -3.92
C SER A 363 0.06 7.86 -3.95
N ASN A 364 0.91 8.59 -4.67
CA ASN A 364 0.75 10.03 -4.94
C ASN A 364 -0.25 10.34 -6.06
N ASP A 365 -0.40 9.43 -7.03
CA ASP A 365 -1.19 9.65 -8.25
C ASP A 365 -2.58 9.01 -8.17
N ILE A 366 -2.76 8.01 -7.30
CA ILE A 366 -4.03 7.31 -7.14
C ILE A 366 -4.57 7.47 -5.72
N CYS A 367 -5.80 7.96 -5.63
CA CYS A 367 -6.50 8.05 -4.36
C CYS A 367 -6.71 6.65 -3.81
N HIS A 368 -6.42 6.46 -2.52
CA HIS A 368 -6.54 5.18 -1.84
C HIS A 368 -6.88 5.34 -0.36
N HIS A 369 -7.37 4.26 0.25
CA HIS A 369 -7.55 4.13 1.69
C HIS A 369 -7.75 2.67 2.09
N THR A 370 -7.64 2.39 3.39
CA THR A 370 -8.02 1.12 4.00
C THR A 370 -9.45 1.23 4.52
N ILE A 371 -10.33 0.34 4.05
CA ILE A 371 -11.71 0.22 4.55
C ILE A 371 -11.67 -0.46 5.91
N GLY A 372 -12.44 0.01 6.90
CA GLY A 372 -12.56 -0.66 8.19
C GLY A 372 -13.19 -2.05 8.06
N PRO A 373 -12.78 -3.04 8.87
CA PRO A 373 -13.31 -4.39 8.76
C PRO A 373 -14.78 -4.47 9.22
N PRO A 374 -15.62 -5.29 8.55
CA PRO A 374 -16.91 -5.71 9.09
C PRO A 374 -16.71 -6.58 10.35
N GLU A 375 -17.79 -6.85 11.09
CA GLU A 375 -17.73 -7.51 12.40
C GLU A 375 -17.00 -8.85 12.37
N GLU A 376 -17.22 -9.65 11.33
CA GLU A 376 -16.63 -10.99 11.15
C GLU A 376 -15.12 -10.94 10.90
N LEU A 377 -14.59 -9.77 10.54
CA LEU A 377 -13.20 -9.53 10.19
C LEU A 377 -12.45 -8.65 11.20
N LYS A 378 -13.13 -8.18 12.25
CA LYS A 378 -12.53 -7.36 13.30
C LYS A 378 -11.48 -8.11 14.08
N SER A 379 -10.57 -7.34 14.66
CA SER A 379 -9.49 -7.85 15.49
C SER A 379 -10.05 -8.46 16.77
N THR A 380 -9.53 -9.63 17.10
CA THR A 380 -9.88 -10.37 18.32
C THR A 380 -8.71 -10.35 19.30
N LYS A 381 -8.80 -11.14 20.37
CA LYS A 381 -7.65 -11.42 21.24
C LYS A 381 -6.57 -12.25 20.52
N LYS A 382 -6.96 -13.05 19.52
CA LYS A 382 -6.09 -13.99 18.81
C LYS A 382 -5.59 -13.45 17.47
N SER A 383 -6.40 -12.65 16.78
CA SER A 383 -6.12 -12.22 15.42
C SER A 383 -6.22 -10.71 15.24
N THR A 384 -5.44 -10.18 14.31
CA THR A 384 -5.61 -8.81 13.80
C THR A 384 -5.16 -8.74 12.35
N HIS A 385 -5.58 -7.71 11.63
CA HIS A 385 -5.05 -7.42 10.31
C HIS A 385 -3.76 -6.62 10.44
N PHE A 386 -2.70 -7.07 9.78
CA PHE A 386 -1.44 -6.37 9.58
C PHE A 386 -1.43 -5.71 8.21
N GLY A 387 -1.01 -4.46 8.16
CA GLY A 387 -0.62 -3.80 6.91
C GLY A 387 0.64 -3.00 7.13
N CYS A 388 1.56 -2.95 6.16
CA CYS A 388 2.66 -2.01 6.18
C CYS A 388 2.87 -1.33 4.83
N SER A 389 3.50 -0.16 4.85
CA SER A 389 3.96 0.54 3.65
C SER A 389 5.35 1.12 3.82
N PHE A 390 6.21 0.88 2.84
CA PHE A 390 7.56 1.41 2.74
C PHE A 390 7.52 2.69 1.90
N GLN A 391 8.06 3.77 2.45
CA GLN A 391 7.87 5.12 1.89
C GLN A 391 9.13 5.98 1.99
N ILE A 392 9.17 7.04 1.18
CA ILE A 392 10.14 8.13 1.28
C ILE A 392 9.39 9.35 1.80
N SER A 393 9.42 9.56 3.12
CA SER A 393 8.54 10.52 3.77
C SER A 393 8.75 11.95 3.27
N HIS A 394 7.68 12.61 2.84
CA HIS A 394 7.70 14.02 2.41
C HIS A 394 8.33 14.95 3.45
N ARG A 395 7.89 14.78 4.71
CA ARG A 395 8.37 15.62 5.82
C ARG A 395 9.85 15.39 6.08
N LEU A 396 10.32 14.16 5.93
CA LEU A 396 11.74 13.87 6.09
C LEU A 396 12.56 14.50 4.98
N VAL A 397 12.11 14.39 3.73
CA VAL A 397 12.76 15.01 2.57
C VAL A 397 12.91 16.52 2.76
N ALA A 398 11.84 17.20 3.17
CA ALA A 398 11.88 18.65 3.41
C ALA A 398 12.91 19.04 4.49
N ARG A 399 13.21 18.14 5.45
CA ARG A 399 14.24 18.36 6.48
C ARG A 399 15.62 17.95 5.98
N ALA A 400 15.73 16.88 5.21
CA ALA A 400 16.95 16.39 4.61
C ALA A 400 17.58 17.43 3.67
N LEU A 401 16.76 18.10 2.85
CA LEU A 401 17.23 19.20 2.00
C LEU A 401 17.89 20.34 2.78
N LYS A 402 17.36 20.67 3.98
CA LYS A 402 17.97 21.66 4.87
C LYS A 402 19.26 21.16 5.52
N LEU A 403 19.38 19.85 5.74
CA LEU A 403 20.59 19.23 6.29
C LEU A 403 21.69 19.10 5.23
N LYS A 404 21.34 18.83 3.97
CA LYS A 404 22.29 18.52 2.88
C LYS A 404 23.37 19.58 2.70
N CYS A 405 23.03 20.86 2.85
CA CYS A 405 23.93 21.99 2.67
C CYS A 405 24.80 22.31 3.90
N LEU A 406 24.64 21.60 5.01
CA LEU A 406 25.40 21.85 6.24
C LEU A 406 26.71 21.06 6.26
N PRO A 407 27.73 21.49 7.02
CA PRO A 407 28.88 20.65 7.35
C PRO A 407 28.46 19.41 8.16
N GLU A 408 29.21 18.31 8.05
CA GLU A 408 28.89 17.02 8.71
C GLU A 408 28.70 17.15 10.23
N GLU A 409 29.55 17.93 10.90
CA GLU A 409 29.43 18.15 12.36
C GLU A 409 28.12 18.84 12.74
N GLU A 410 27.62 19.74 11.89
CA GLU A 410 26.35 20.41 12.13
C GLU A 410 25.16 19.52 11.78
N LYS A 411 25.31 18.62 10.79
CA LYS A 411 24.31 17.57 10.52
C LYS A 411 24.14 16.67 11.74
N LYS A 412 25.24 16.13 12.30
CA LYS A 412 25.22 15.27 13.49
C LYS A 412 24.49 15.93 14.67
N LYS A 413 24.75 17.22 14.93
CA LYS A 413 24.04 17.97 15.98
C LYS A 413 22.54 18.06 15.73
N ARG A 414 22.11 18.12 14.47
CA ARG A 414 20.71 18.29 14.06
C ARG A 414 19.99 16.98 13.73
N THR A 415 20.68 15.85 13.66
CA THR A 415 20.09 14.52 13.49
C THR A 415 20.02 13.81 14.84
N MET A 416 19.16 12.80 14.96
CA MET A 416 19.13 11.90 16.11
C MET A 416 19.35 10.48 15.64
N THR A 417 20.42 9.85 16.14
CA THR A 417 20.68 8.43 15.89
C THR A 417 19.71 7.55 16.68
N ARG A 418 19.66 6.26 16.32
CA ARG A 418 18.91 5.27 17.11
C ARG A 418 19.38 5.22 18.56
N GLU A 419 20.69 5.21 18.79
CA GLU A 419 21.28 5.09 20.12
C GLU A 419 20.96 6.31 21.00
N GLU A 420 21.13 7.53 20.47
CA GLU A 420 20.80 8.76 21.19
C GLU A 420 19.33 8.80 21.61
N ARG A 421 18.45 8.28 20.76
CA ARG A 421 17.01 8.24 21.02
C ARG A 421 16.65 7.23 22.10
N SER A 422 17.36 6.10 22.14
CA SER A 422 17.21 5.09 23.20
C SER A 422 17.75 5.57 24.56
N LYS A 423 18.71 6.51 24.58
CA LYS A 423 19.31 7.07 25.81
C LYS A 423 18.49 8.21 26.43
N LYS A 424 17.71 8.97 25.66
CA LYS A 424 16.85 10.09 26.15
C LYS A 424 15.58 9.63 26.91
N LYS A 425 15.69 8.55 27.69
CA LYS A 425 14.60 8.03 28.52
C LYS A 425 14.15 9.07 29.55
#